data_AF-A0A7Y5LEA5-F1
#
_entry.id   AF-A0A7Y5LEA5-F1
#
_cell.length_a   1.000
_cell.length_b   1.000
_cell.length_c   1.000
_cell.angle_alpha   90.00
_cell.angle_beta   90.00
_cell.angle_gamma   90.00
#
_symmetry.space_group_name_H-M   'P 1'
#
loop_
_entity.id
_entity.type
_entity.pdbx_description
1 polymer ?
#
loop_
_entity_poly.entity_id
_entity_poly.type
_entity_poly.pdbx_seq_one_letter_code
_entity_poly.pdbx_strand_id
1 'polypeptide(L)' 'MEQYQEEIKAHLMATDEEFRRLATKHSEYKKRVEELESRPHLSDEDHMEEVRLKKIKLHLKDQMLEMISRYRTQQTV' A
#
# COMPACT_ATOMS: atom_id res chain seq x y z
N MET A 1 7.94 6.48 -13.84
CA MET A 1 6.98 5.41 -13.46
C MET A 1 6.45 5.59 -12.03
N GLU A 2 7.22 6.09 -11.06
CA GLU A 2 6.71 6.39 -9.70
C GLU A 2 5.79 7.62 -9.63
N GLN A 3 6.13 8.72 -10.30
CA GLN A 3 5.34 9.96 -10.27
C GLN A 3 3.89 9.77 -10.76
N TYR A 4 3.71 9.01 -11.85
CA TYR A 4 2.37 8.71 -12.39
C TYR A 4 1.52 7.90 -11.40
N GLN A 5 2.15 7.02 -10.62
CA GLN A 5 1.42 6.33 -9.56
C GLN A 5 1.04 7.30 -8.44
N GLU A 6 1.94 8.18 -8.00
CA GLU A 6 1.62 9.20 -6.99
C GLU A 6 0.49 10.14 -7.42
N GLU A 7 0.44 10.57 -8.68
CA GLU A 7 -0.64 11.43 -9.18
C GLU A 7 -2.00 10.74 -9.16
N ILE A 8 -2.10 9.50 -9.67
CA ILE A 8 -3.38 8.78 -9.61
C ILE A 8 -3.76 8.45 -8.17
N LYS A 9 -2.80 8.13 -7.31
CA LYS A 9 -3.05 7.95 -5.88
C LYS A 9 -3.64 9.22 -5.27
N ALA A 10 -3.08 10.39 -5.56
CA ALA A 10 -3.58 11.66 -5.05
C ALA A 10 -5.01 11.94 -5.54
N HIS A 11 -5.29 11.65 -6.81
CA HIS A 11 -6.64 11.81 -7.38
C HIS A 11 -7.65 10.86 -6.72
N LEU A 12 -7.34 9.56 -6.64
CA LEU A 12 -8.17 8.55 -5.97
C LEU A 12 -8.32 8.83 -4.47
N MET A 13 -7.31 9.33 -3.79
CA MET A 13 -7.45 9.73 -2.38
C MET A 13 -8.44 10.88 -2.18
N ALA A 14 -8.66 11.72 -3.19
CA ALA A 14 -9.62 12.81 -3.16
C ALA A 14 -11.02 12.38 -3.61
N THR A 15 -11.13 11.43 -4.53
CA THR A 15 -12.41 11.01 -5.13
C THR A 15 -12.97 9.70 -4.56
N ASP A 16 -12.12 8.84 -3.98
CA ASP A 16 -12.45 7.49 -3.54
C ASP A 16 -12.05 7.28 -2.05
N GLU A 17 -13.07 7.07 -1.21
CA GLU A 17 -12.88 6.92 0.23
C GLU A 17 -12.24 5.56 0.59
N GLU A 18 -12.46 4.50 -0.20
CA GLU A 18 -11.79 3.22 0.01
C GLU A 18 -10.30 3.35 -0.29
N PHE A 19 -9.94 4.03 -1.37
CA PHE A 19 -8.55 4.29 -1.71
C PHE A 19 -7.84 5.05 -0.59
N ARG A 20 -8.51 6.06 -0.01
CA ARG A 20 -7.99 6.81 1.14
C ARG A 20 -7.73 5.90 2.34
N ARG A 21 -8.63 4.97 2.64
CA ARG A 21 -8.44 3.97 3.72
C ARG A 21 -7.27 3.02 3.42
N LEU A 22 -7.15 2.56 2.17
CA LEU A 22 -6.03 1.71 1.74
C LEU A 22 -4.69 2.44 1.86
N ALA A 23 -4.63 3.73 1.49
CA ALA A 23 -3.44 4.56 1.61
C ALA A 23 -3.01 4.75 3.07
N THR A 24 -3.96 5.02 3.97
CA THR A 24 -3.70 5.08 5.41
C THR A 24 -3.14 3.76 5.93
N LYS A 25 -3.80 2.64 5.63
CA LYS A 25 -3.32 1.29 6.01
C LYS A 25 -1.92 1.01 5.46
N HIS A 26 -1.66 1.32 4.20
CA HIS A 26 -0.34 1.12 3.59
C HIS A 26 0.75 1.93 4.31
N SER A 27 0.47 3.17 4.72
CA SER A 27 1.39 3.99 5.51
C SER A 27 1.64 3.40 6.91
N GLU A 28 0.58 2.94 7.59
CA GLU A 28 0.70 2.26 8.89
C GLU A 28 1.53 0.97 8.79
N TYR A 29 1.24 0.11 7.81
CA TYR A 29 2.01 -1.11 7.61
C TYR A 29 3.45 -0.82 7.20
N LYS A 30 3.70 0.22 6.40
CA LYS A 30 5.07 0.64 6.07
C LYS A 30 5.85 1.02 7.33
N LYS A 31 5.27 1.85 8.23
CA LYS A 31 5.88 2.18 9.51
C LYS A 31 6.14 0.93 10.36
N ARG A 32 5.17 0.03 10.44
CA ARG A 32 5.28 -1.21 11.23
C ARG A 32 6.39 -2.13 10.71
N VAL A 33 6.55 -2.21 9.38
CA VAL A 33 7.68 -2.91 8.75
C VAL A 33 8.99 -2.24 9.12
N GLU A 34 9.10 -0.92 8.96
CA GLU A 34 10.33 -0.19 9.30
C GLU A 34 10.70 -0.32 10.79
N GLU A 35 9.72 -0.33 11.68
CA GLU A 35 9.94 -0.55 13.12
C GLU A 35 10.46 -1.96 13.42
N LEU A 36 9.99 -2.98 12.68
CA LEU A 36 10.49 -4.35 12.80
C LEU A 36 11.89 -4.47 12.18
N GLU A 37 12.09 -3.99 10.94
CA GLU A 37 13.38 -3.98 10.25
C GLU A 37 14.46 -3.19 11.02
N SER A 38 14.07 -2.15 11.76
CA SER A 38 14.99 -1.36 12.58
C SER A 38 15.39 -2.05 13.90
N ARG A 39 14.75 -3.16 14.28
CA ARG A 39 15.14 -3.90 15.49
C ARG A 39 16.35 -4.79 15.18
N PRO A 40 17.47 -4.63 15.91
CA PRO A 40 18.70 -5.40 15.66
C PRO A 40 18.63 -6.88 16.12
N HIS A 41 17.59 -7.26 16.87
CA HIS A 41 17.37 -8.62 17.35
C HIS A 41 16.02 -9.14 16.85
N LEU A 42 15.90 -9.32 15.54
CA LEU A 42 14.75 -9.97 14.92
C LEU A 42 14.75 -11.45 15.32
N SER A 43 13.78 -11.87 16.12
CA SER A 43 13.51 -13.29 16.34
C SER A 43 12.92 -13.93 15.07
N ASP A 44 12.92 -15.26 14.97
CA ASP A 44 12.25 -15.98 13.88
C ASP A 44 10.79 -15.51 13.69
N GLU A 45 10.10 -15.16 14.78
CA GLU A 45 8.77 -14.56 14.77
C GLU A 45 8.74 -13.18 14.08
N ASP A 46 9.69 -12.28 14.36
CA ASP A 46 9.77 -10.98 13.70
C ASP A 46 10.10 -11.13 12.21
N HIS A 47 10.96 -12.09 11.84
CA HIS A 47 11.26 -12.40 10.43
C HIS A 47 10.00 -12.85 9.67
N MET A 48 9.16 -13.69 10.29
CA MET A 48 7.87 -14.08 9.71
C MET A 48 6.91 -12.89 9.61
N GLU A 49 6.86 -12.04 10.64
CA GLU A 49 6.02 -10.84 10.64
C GLU A 49 6.46 -9.84 9.56
N GLU A 50 7.77 -9.63 9.40
CA GLU A 50 8.36 -8.84 8.32
C GLU A 50 7.93 -9.35 6.93
N VAL A 51 8.07 -10.65 6.69
CA VAL A 51 7.67 -11.27 5.42
C VAL A 51 6.17 -11.13 5.20
N ARG A 52 5.38 -11.32 6.26
CA ARG A 52 3.92 -11.16 6.22
C ARG A 52 3.53 -9.72 5.90
N LEU A 53 4.20 -8.74 6.52
CA LEU A 53 3.94 -7.33 6.28
C LEU A 53 4.43 -6.88 4.90
N LYS A 54 5.56 -7.38 4.40
CA LYS A 54 6.00 -7.19 3.01
C LYS A 54 4.97 -7.73 2.02
N LYS A 55 4.37 -8.90 2.30
CA LYS A 55 3.25 -9.44 1.52
C LYS A 55 2.00 -8.56 1.60
N ILE A 56 1.63 -8.07 2.78
CA ILE A 56 0.48 -7.16 2.94
C ILE A 56 0.72 -5.87 2.16
N LYS A 57 1.93 -5.31 2.21
CA LYS A 57 2.30 -4.10 1.47
C LYS A 57 2.23 -4.34 -0.04
N LEU A 58 2.67 -5.51 -0.51
CA LEU A 58 2.52 -5.90 -1.91
C LEU A 58 1.04 -6.02 -2.29
N HIS A 59 0.24 -6.70 -1.47
CA HIS A 59 -1.19 -6.86 -1.70
C HIS A 59 -1.93 -5.51 -1.72
N LEU A 60 -1.61 -4.59 -0.83
CA LEU A 60 -2.17 -3.24 -0.83
C LEU A 60 -1.77 -2.47 -2.09
N LYS A 61 -0.55 -2.66 -2.58
CA LYS A 61 -0.11 -2.08 -3.85
C LYS A 61 -0.88 -2.68 -5.03
N ASP A 62 -1.12 -3.99 -5.05
CA ASP A 62 -1.95 -4.66 -6.05
C ASP A 62 -3.40 -4.15 -5.99
N GLN A 63 -4.01 -4.04 -4.80
CA GLN A 63 -5.35 -3.49 -4.63
C GLN A 63 -5.43 -2.04 -5.12
N MET A 64 -4.42 -1.21 -4.84
CA MET A 64 -4.34 0.15 -5.37
C MET A 64 -4.26 0.15 -6.90
N LEU A 65 -3.46 -0.73 -7.49
CA LEU A 65 -3.34 -0.89 -8.94
C LEU A 65 -4.66 -1.32 -9.58
N GLU A 66 -5.38 -2.26 -8.98
CA GLU A 66 -6.70 -2.68 -9.42
C GLU A 66 -7.70 -1.52 -9.38
N MET A 67 -7.73 -0.75 -8.29
CA MET A 67 -8.55 0.46 -8.20
C MET A 67 -8.21 1.47 -9.30
N ILE A 68 -6.93 1.75 -9.50
CA ILE A 68 -6.46 2.64 -10.58
C ILE A 68 -6.94 2.13 -11.94
N SER A 69 -6.79 0.83 -12.21
CA SER A 69 -7.21 0.21 -13.47
C SER A 69 -8.72 0.33 -13.66
N ARG A 70 -9.51 0.04 -12.62
CA ARG A 70 -10.98 0.10 -12.60
C ARG A 70 -11.49 1.53 -12.80
N TYR A 71 -10.81 2.49 -12.18
CA TYR A 71 -11.14 3.91 -12.31
C TYR A 71 -10.90 4.42 -13.73
N ARG A 72 -9.76 4.03 -14.34
CA ARG A 72 -9.50 4.33 -15.76
C ARG A 72 -10.55 3.74 -16.68
N THR A 73 -11.05 2.53 -16.40
CA THR A 73 -12.11 1.91 -17.20
C THR A 73 -13.46 2.60 -17.00
N GLN A 74 -13.80 3.02 -15.77
CA GLN A 74 -15.07 3.70 -15.47
C GLN A 74 -15.12 5.16 -15.94
N GLN A 75 -13.98 5.87 -16.02
CA GLN A 75 -13.95 7.25 -16.51
C GLN A 75 -13.97 7.39 -18.04
N THR A 76 -13.87 6.29 -18.80
CA THR A 76 -13.81 6.32 -20.28
C THR A 76 -15.16 5.94 -20.94
N VAL A 77 -16.27 5.94 -20.20
CA VAL A 77 -17.63 5.71 -20.70
C VAL A 77 -18.52 6.93 -20.57
#